data_AF-D3TL70-F1
#
_entry.id   AF-D3TL70-F1
#
_cell.length_a   1.000
_cell.length_b   1.000
_cell.length_c   1.000
_cell.angle_alpha   90.00
_cell.angle_beta   90.00
_cell.angle_gamma   90.00
#
_symmetry.space_group_name_H-M   'P 1'
#
loop_
_entity.id
_entity.type
_entity.pdbx_description
1 polymer ?
#
loop_
_entity_poly.entity_id
_entity_poly.type
_entity_poly.pdbx_seq_one_letter_code
_entity_poly.pdbx_strand_id
1 'polypeptide(L)'
;ESSHFYRDPNRPVHKIWTNVECSKYYLCLEGEVFHFKCSEGLNFDVIRQICDFKQNVENCHITAETPIPKPLLDKATCTELDHWGCADGTCLPNEYFCDGSLDCPDESDEGWCDVNNDPNAAGPCDLRYCRLPDCFCSKDGTHIPGFLDVRSVPQMILLTFDGPVNFENWELFSQTLFKGNRRNPNNCPIKATFFVPHSYTNYQYVQKLWNNGHEIAVQSVTQRSPEIWWSKNATIEDWFDEMVGQANILNRFASVRMEEIRGMRVPFLRVGWNRQFLMMKEFGFVYDSSMVAPFSNPPLWPYTLDYKMPHTCTGMQQNCPSRSYSGLWELVINQLEYGDYTCSMIDNCPVYLNGDDIYRMLTHNFKRHYLSNRAPFGLYFHALWFKKTEYLNAFLKFLDDVKKFPDVYFVTNQQAIQWMRHPIASNQLHQIESWNCKPKKLETHELACQIANICKLRSRVLQQDRYFHTCKECPAQYPWIRNEFGLD
;
A
#
# COMPACT_ATOMS: atom_id res chain seq x y z
N GLU A 1 0.40 0.55 -34.82
CA GLU A 1 1.41 1.20 -33.97
C GLU A 1 1.18 0.77 -32.53
N SER A 2 1.70 -0.39 -32.13
CA SER A 2 1.71 -0.78 -30.71
C SER A 2 3.10 -1.27 -30.39
N SER A 3 3.74 -0.63 -29.41
CA SER A 3 5.05 -0.99 -28.88
C SER A 3 5.02 -2.29 -28.07
N HIS A 4 3.99 -3.11 -28.24
CA HIS A 4 3.70 -4.30 -27.45
C HIS A 4 4.06 -5.54 -28.23
N PHE A 5 4.66 -6.49 -27.52
CA PHE A 5 4.93 -7.81 -28.04
C PHE A 5 3.64 -8.61 -28.15
N TYR A 6 3.55 -9.41 -29.21
CA TYR A 6 2.42 -10.29 -29.52
C TYR A 6 2.93 -11.68 -29.91
N ARG A 7 2.06 -12.68 -29.93
CA ARG A 7 2.33 -14.01 -30.48
C ARG A 7 1.87 -14.09 -31.93
N ASP A 8 2.37 -15.09 -32.65
CA ASP A 8 2.10 -15.25 -34.08
C ASP A 8 0.58 -15.26 -34.40
N PRO A 9 0.05 -14.25 -35.11
CA PRO A 9 -1.37 -14.14 -35.42
C PRO A 9 -1.82 -15.11 -36.51
N ASN A 10 -0.88 -15.66 -37.29
CA ASN A 10 -1.21 -16.55 -38.41
C ASN A 10 -1.25 -18.03 -38.00
N ARG A 11 -1.22 -18.32 -36.69
CA ARG A 11 -1.21 -19.71 -36.20
C ARG A 11 -2.60 -20.36 -36.34
N PRO A 12 -2.68 -21.63 -36.76
CA PRO A 12 -3.94 -22.36 -36.78
C PRO A 12 -4.54 -22.54 -35.37
N VAL A 13 -5.78 -22.07 -35.20
CA VAL A 13 -6.55 -22.02 -33.93
C VAL A 13 -6.67 -23.38 -33.22
N HIS A 14 -6.63 -24.48 -33.99
CA HIS A 14 -6.84 -25.84 -33.54
C HIS A 14 -5.56 -26.55 -33.04
N LYS A 15 -4.41 -25.86 -32.98
CA LYS A 15 -3.14 -26.45 -32.57
C LYS A 15 -2.88 -26.17 -31.07
N ILE A 16 -2.80 -27.24 -30.27
CA ILE A 16 -2.48 -27.16 -28.83
C ILE A 16 -1.15 -26.42 -28.65
N TRP A 17 -1.07 -25.46 -27.73
CA TRP A 17 0.16 -24.73 -27.42
C TRP A 17 1.24 -25.67 -26.91
N THR A 18 2.27 -25.86 -27.72
CA THR A 18 3.51 -26.47 -27.23
C THR A 18 4.31 -25.41 -26.45
N ASN A 19 5.09 -25.82 -25.45
CA ASN A 19 5.99 -24.90 -24.73
C ASN A 19 6.93 -24.13 -25.68
N VAL A 20 7.31 -24.75 -26.79
CA VAL A 20 8.19 -24.15 -27.79
C VAL A 20 7.49 -23.03 -28.57
N GLU A 21 6.17 -23.13 -28.79
CA GLU A 21 5.40 -22.07 -29.43
C GLU A 21 5.04 -20.97 -28.42
N CYS A 22 4.70 -21.30 -27.17
CA CYS A 22 4.37 -20.30 -26.14
C CYS A 22 5.59 -19.48 -25.67
N SER A 23 6.81 -19.95 -25.94
CA SER A 23 8.04 -19.20 -25.69
C SER A 23 8.39 -18.20 -26.78
N LYS A 24 7.70 -18.19 -27.93
CA LYS A 24 7.97 -17.26 -29.03
C LYS A 24 7.04 -16.05 -29.00
N TYR A 25 7.58 -14.89 -29.32
CA TYR A 25 6.87 -13.63 -29.36
C TYR A 25 7.51 -12.66 -30.36
N TYR A 26 6.78 -11.64 -30.76
CA TYR A 26 7.08 -10.78 -31.89
C TYR A 26 6.82 -9.32 -31.55
N LEU A 27 7.55 -8.40 -32.16
CA LEU A 27 7.31 -6.96 -32.06
C LEU A 27 7.24 -6.39 -33.48
N CYS A 28 6.26 -5.54 -33.75
CA CYS A 28 6.12 -4.86 -35.03
C CYS A 28 6.48 -3.39 -34.87
N LEU A 29 7.57 -2.95 -35.48
CA LEU A 29 8.01 -1.56 -35.48
C LEU A 29 8.10 -1.08 -36.93
N GLU A 30 7.40 0.01 -37.25
CA GLU A 30 7.43 0.65 -38.57
C GLU A 30 7.16 -0.31 -39.75
N GLY A 31 6.37 -1.36 -39.52
CA GLY A 31 6.03 -2.38 -40.53
C GLY A 31 7.03 -3.54 -40.62
N GLU A 32 8.12 -3.51 -39.86
CA GLU A 32 9.07 -4.62 -39.72
C GLU A 32 8.74 -5.50 -38.50
N VAL A 33 8.78 -6.82 -38.67
CA VAL A 33 8.48 -7.80 -37.61
C VAL A 33 9.77 -8.38 -37.05
N PHE A 34 10.01 -8.15 -35.76
CA PHE A 34 11.12 -8.70 -35.00
C PHE A 34 10.65 -9.95 -34.24
N HIS A 35 11.39 -11.04 -34.34
CA HIS A 35 11.11 -12.30 -33.65
C HIS A 35 12.00 -12.47 -32.42
N PHE A 36 11.39 -12.88 -31.32
CA PHE A 36 12.04 -13.16 -30.05
C PHE A 36 11.60 -14.52 -29.50
N LYS A 37 12.43 -15.05 -28.59
CA LYS A 37 12.15 -16.30 -27.89
C LYS A 37 12.65 -16.22 -26.46
N CYS A 38 11.81 -16.65 -25.52
CA CYS A 38 12.21 -16.80 -24.12
C CYS A 38 13.31 -17.86 -23.95
N SER A 39 14.09 -17.73 -22.88
CA SER A 39 15.06 -18.75 -22.46
C SER A 39 14.38 -20.10 -22.23
N GLU A 40 15.16 -21.18 -22.27
CA GLU A 40 14.64 -22.54 -22.14
C GLU A 40 13.86 -22.73 -20.82
N GLY A 41 12.65 -23.31 -20.92
CA GLY A 41 11.77 -23.55 -19.77
C GLY A 41 10.82 -22.38 -19.42
N LEU A 42 10.96 -21.22 -20.06
CA LEU A 42 10.09 -20.06 -19.87
C LEU A 42 9.09 -19.91 -21.02
N ASN A 43 7.89 -19.43 -20.69
CA ASN A 43 6.85 -19.03 -21.63
C ASN A 43 6.71 -17.51 -21.62
N PHE A 44 6.40 -16.92 -22.78
CA PHE A 44 6.09 -15.50 -22.86
C PHE A 44 4.68 -15.26 -22.37
N ASP A 45 4.44 -14.26 -21.54
CA ASP A 45 3.13 -13.81 -21.09
C ASP A 45 2.73 -12.55 -21.88
N VAL A 46 1.70 -12.65 -22.73
CA VAL A 46 1.26 -11.53 -23.60
C VAL A 46 0.66 -10.36 -22.83
N ILE A 47 0.14 -10.57 -21.63
CA ILE A 47 -0.45 -9.49 -20.83
C ILE A 47 0.64 -8.81 -19.98
N ARG A 48 1.51 -9.61 -19.35
CA ARG A 48 2.60 -9.11 -18.50
C ARG A 48 3.82 -8.64 -19.30
N GLN A 49 3.89 -8.97 -20.59
CA GLN A 49 4.99 -8.61 -21.50
C GLN A 49 6.36 -9.12 -21.02
N ILE A 50 6.40 -10.29 -20.36
CA ILE A 50 7.62 -10.90 -19.81
C ILE A 50 7.70 -12.39 -20.12
N CYS A 51 8.90 -12.96 -19.99
CA CYS A 51 9.09 -14.41 -19.95
C CYS A 51 9.02 -14.91 -18.50
N ASP A 52 8.10 -15.82 -18.20
CA ASP A 52 7.93 -16.40 -16.86
C ASP A 52 7.87 -17.93 -16.96
N PHE A 53 7.99 -18.62 -15.82
CA PHE A 53 7.87 -20.07 -15.77
C PHE A 53 6.50 -20.51 -16.27
N LYS A 54 6.46 -21.65 -16.96
CA LYS A 54 5.23 -22.23 -17.53
C LYS A 54 4.03 -22.22 -16.59
N GLN A 55 4.25 -22.44 -15.30
CA GLN A 55 3.21 -22.53 -14.28
C GLN A 55 2.51 -21.18 -14.02
N ASN A 56 3.18 -20.08 -14.32
CA ASN A 56 2.72 -18.70 -14.08
C ASN A 56 2.11 -18.07 -15.34
N VAL A 57 2.14 -18.76 -16.49
CA VAL A 57 1.69 -18.24 -17.79
C VAL A 57 0.49 -19.05 -18.28
N GLU A 58 -0.70 -18.51 -18.07
CA GLU A 58 -1.97 -19.16 -18.46
C GLU A 58 -2.53 -18.64 -19.79
N ASN A 59 -2.02 -17.51 -20.26
CA ASN A 59 -2.54 -16.84 -21.44
C ASN A 59 -1.89 -17.30 -22.76
N CYS A 60 -1.27 -18.48 -22.83
CA CYS A 60 -0.61 -18.97 -24.05
C CYS A 60 -1.52 -18.86 -25.28
N HIS A 61 -2.82 -19.06 -25.12
CA HIS A 61 -3.84 -18.98 -26.16
C HIS A 61 -4.12 -17.59 -26.75
N ILE A 62 -3.66 -16.52 -26.11
CA ILE A 62 -3.91 -15.15 -26.54
C ILE A 62 -2.83 -14.71 -27.54
N THR A 63 -3.25 -14.20 -28.71
CA THR A 63 -2.32 -13.74 -29.74
C THR A 63 -1.77 -12.36 -29.41
N ALA A 64 -2.65 -11.40 -29.17
CA ALA A 64 -2.34 -10.04 -28.79
C ALA A 64 -3.43 -9.56 -27.84
N GLU A 65 -3.15 -8.53 -27.04
CA GLU A 65 -4.21 -7.83 -26.33
C GLU A 65 -5.15 -7.17 -27.35
N THR A 66 -6.44 -7.49 -27.27
CA THR A 66 -7.47 -6.79 -28.04
C THR A 66 -7.69 -5.42 -27.40
N PRO A 67 -7.42 -4.31 -28.11
CA PRO A 67 -7.61 -2.99 -27.54
C PRO A 67 -9.10 -2.75 -27.31
N ILE A 68 -9.47 -2.46 -26.07
CA ILE A 68 -10.84 -2.09 -25.73
C ILE A 68 -11.14 -0.72 -26.36
N PRO A 69 -12.24 -0.58 -27.11
CA PRO A 69 -12.54 0.67 -27.81
C PRO A 69 -12.86 1.79 -26.81
N LYS A 70 -12.62 3.04 -27.22
CA LYS A 70 -12.93 4.22 -26.39
C LYS A 70 -14.43 4.47 -26.40
N PRO A 71 -15.06 4.72 -25.23
CA PRO A 71 -16.48 5.02 -25.18
C PRO A 71 -16.78 6.36 -25.88
N LEU A 72 -17.99 6.49 -26.42
CA LEU A 72 -18.47 7.71 -27.07
C LEU A 72 -18.84 8.79 -26.04
N LEU A 73 -19.21 8.39 -24.83
CA LEU A 73 -19.65 9.27 -23.74
C LEU A 73 -20.80 10.18 -24.20
N ASP A 74 -20.62 11.50 -24.09
CA ASP A 74 -21.58 12.55 -24.48
C ASP A 74 -21.74 12.71 -26.00
N LYS A 75 -20.86 12.11 -26.80
CA LYS A 75 -20.94 12.19 -28.28
C LYS A 75 -21.98 11.25 -28.87
N ALA A 76 -22.47 10.28 -28.09
CA ALA A 76 -23.55 9.42 -28.52
C ALA A 76 -24.90 10.15 -28.45
N THR A 77 -25.81 9.80 -29.35
CA THR A 77 -27.17 10.35 -29.36
C THR A 77 -28.06 9.58 -28.38
N CYS A 78 -27.78 9.71 -27.09
CA CYS A 78 -28.60 9.12 -26.03
C CYS A 78 -29.85 9.98 -25.76
N THR A 79 -30.97 9.33 -25.41
CA THR A 79 -32.27 10.00 -25.18
C THR A 79 -32.34 10.69 -23.82
N GLU A 80 -31.68 10.13 -22.82
CA GLU A 80 -31.64 10.65 -21.46
C GLU A 80 -30.37 11.47 -21.23
N LEU A 81 -30.47 12.54 -20.43
CA LEU A 81 -29.40 13.53 -20.23
C LEU A 81 -28.25 13.03 -19.33
N ASP A 82 -28.52 12.03 -18.50
CA ASP A 82 -27.59 11.38 -17.57
C ASP A 82 -27.05 10.05 -18.13
N HIS A 83 -27.29 9.78 -19.42
CA HIS A 83 -26.78 8.60 -20.09
C HIS A 83 -25.59 8.93 -21.01
N TRP A 84 -24.65 7.99 -21.09
CA TRP A 84 -23.47 8.04 -21.93
C TRP A 84 -23.43 6.84 -22.87
N GLY A 85 -22.80 7.03 -24.03
CA GLY A 85 -22.67 5.96 -25.03
C GLY A 85 -21.39 5.13 -24.87
N CYS A 86 -21.55 3.81 -24.91
CA CYS A 86 -20.50 2.84 -25.23
C CYS A 86 -19.89 3.12 -26.63
N ALA A 87 -18.79 2.46 -26.98
CA ALA A 87 -18.17 2.67 -28.29
C ALA A 87 -19.03 2.13 -29.45
N ASP A 88 -19.84 1.10 -29.19
CA ASP A 88 -20.83 0.53 -30.10
C ASP A 88 -22.12 1.36 -30.25
N GLY A 89 -22.28 2.40 -29.43
CA GLY A 89 -23.44 3.30 -29.41
C GLY A 89 -24.54 2.93 -28.42
N THR A 90 -24.39 1.85 -27.64
CA THR A 90 -25.31 1.49 -26.54
C THR A 90 -25.28 2.59 -25.48
N CYS A 91 -26.46 3.03 -25.01
CA CYS A 91 -26.57 4.08 -24.00
C CYS A 91 -26.82 3.48 -22.60
N LEU A 92 -26.00 3.86 -21.63
CA LEU A 92 -26.09 3.43 -20.23
C LEU A 92 -26.04 4.65 -19.29
N PRO A 93 -26.56 4.56 -18.05
CA PRO A 93 -26.38 5.60 -17.04
C PRO A 93 -24.90 5.94 -16.85
N ASN A 94 -24.58 7.23 -16.70
CA ASN A 94 -23.21 7.71 -16.55
C ASN A 94 -22.45 7.11 -15.35
N GLU A 95 -23.15 6.67 -14.32
CA GLU A 95 -22.59 6.04 -13.12
C GLU A 95 -21.98 4.66 -13.39
N TYR A 96 -22.42 3.96 -14.44
CA TYR A 96 -21.95 2.61 -14.80
C TYR A 96 -20.59 2.66 -15.53
N PHE A 97 -20.14 3.83 -15.97
CA PHE A 97 -18.82 3.96 -16.57
C PHE A 97 -17.74 4.01 -15.49
N CYS A 98 -16.81 3.04 -15.48
CA CYS A 98 -15.71 2.93 -14.51
C CYS A 98 -16.16 2.58 -13.09
N ASP A 99 -17.21 1.76 -12.96
CA ASP A 99 -17.73 1.24 -11.70
C ASP A 99 -17.18 -0.15 -11.35
N GLY A 100 -16.51 -0.81 -12.30
CA GLY A 100 -15.95 -2.15 -12.17
C GLY A 100 -16.83 -3.27 -12.70
N SER A 101 -17.96 -3.00 -13.32
CA SER A 101 -18.84 -3.97 -13.96
C SER A 101 -18.76 -3.84 -15.49
N LEU A 102 -18.81 -4.96 -16.21
CA LEU A 102 -18.86 -4.91 -17.68
C LEU A 102 -20.33 -4.80 -18.10
N ASP A 103 -20.81 -3.57 -18.32
CA ASP A 103 -22.18 -3.27 -18.71
C ASP A 103 -22.33 -2.99 -20.21
N CYS A 104 -21.31 -2.38 -20.83
CA CYS A 104 -21.27 -2.22 -22.28
C CYS A 104 -21.04 -3.58 -22.98
N PRO A 105 -21.77 -3.89 -24.07
CA PRO A 105 -21.53 -5.10 -24.87
C PRO A 105 -20.13 -5.20 -25.48
N ASP A 106 -19.45 -4.05 -25.62
CA ASP A 106 -18.10 -3.90 -26.16
C ASP A 106 -17.03 -3.61 -25.09
N GLU A 107 -17.39 -3.69 -23.80
CA GLU A 107 -16.53 -3.47 -22.63
C GLU A 107 -15.91 -2.06 -22.54
N SER A 108 -16.40 -1.09 -23.34
CA SER A 108 -15.82 0.25 -23.45
C SER A 108 -16.02 1.15 -22.21
N ASP A 109 -16.97 0.81 -21.37
CA ASP A 109 -17.24 1.43 -20.06
C ASP A 109 -16.08 1.24 -19.06
N GLU A 110 -15.44 0.07 -19.06
CA GLU A 110 -14.37 -0.27 -18.11
C GLU A 110 -12.95 -0.20 -18.72
N GLY A 111 -12.85 -0.09 -20.04
CA GLY A 111 -11.57 -0.10 -20.75
C GLY A 111 -10.67 1.12 -20.53
N TRP A 112 -11.26 2.26 -20.11
CA TRP A 112 -10.59 3.57 -20.10
C TRP A 112 -10.72 4.29 -18.76
N CYS A 113 -10.49 3.56 -17.67
CA CYS A 113 -10.74 4.03 -16.29
C CYS A 113 -9.50 4.45 -15.50
N ASP A 114 -8.42 4.82 -16.18
CA ASP A 114 -7.26 5.39 -15.53
C ASP A 114 -7.47 6.86 -15.13
N VAL A 115 -6.56 7.39 -14.33
CA VAL A 115 -6.56 8.75 -13.77
C VAL A 115 -6.73 9.87 -14.81
N ASN A 116 -6.50 9.61 -16.10
CA ASN A 116 -6.64 10.59 -17.17
C ASN A 116 -7.84 10.35 -18.09
N ASN A 117 -8.41 9.15 -18.11
CA ASN A 117 -9.46 8.77 -19.05
C ASN A 117 -10.81 8.46 -18.37
N ASP A 118 -10.85 8.25 -17.05
CA ASP A 118 -12.10 8.02 -16.32
C ASP A 118 -13.01 9.25 -16.45
N PRO A 119 -14.24 9.10 -16.99
CA PRO A 119 -15.16 10.21 -17.21
C PRO A 119 -15.73 10.78 -15.90
N ASN A 120 -15.72 10.00 -14.83
CA ASN A 120 -16.13 10.36 -13.48
C ASN A 120 -14.91 10.68 -12.57
N ALA A 121 -13.75 10.98 -13.17
CA ALA A 121 -12.53 11.26 -12.43
C ALA A 121 -12.65 12.45 -11.46
N ALA A 122 -11.93 12.36 -10.35
CA ALA A 122 -11.75 13.46 -9.44
C ALA A 122 -11.15 14.69 -10.14
N GLY A 123 -11.72 15.86 -9.89
CA GLY A 123 -11.20 17.12 -10.40
C GLY A 123 -9.86 17.51 -9.76
N PRO A 124 -9.14 18.51 -10.31
CA PRO A 124 -7.92 19.04 -9.70
C PRO A 124 -8.22 19.70 -8.35
N CYS A 125 -7.23 19.71 -7.46
CA CYS A 125 -7.32 20.32 -6.13
C CYS A 125 -7.89 21.75 -6.17
N ASP A 126 -9.00 21.99 -5.46
CA ASP A 126 -9.57 23.32 -5.22
C ASP A 126 -9.47 23.71 -3.75
N LEU A 127 -8.51 24.60 -3.45
CA LEU A 127 -8.22 25.09 -2.10
C LEU A 127 -9.39 25.87 -1.46
N ARG A 128 -10.40 26.27 -2.25
CA ARG A 128 -11.58 26.96 -1.69
C ARG A 128 -12.47 25.99 -0.92
N TYR A 129 -12.57 24.75 -1.37
CA TYR A 129 -13.42 23.71 -0.81
C TYR A 129 -12.63 22.68 0.00
N CYS A 130 -11.41 22.34 -0.42
CA CYS A 130 -10.55 21.46 0.33
C CYS A 130 -9.90 22.20 1.52
N ARG A 131 -10.42 21.97 2.72
CA ARG A 131 -9.92 22.61 3.95
C ARG A 131 -9.74 21.61 5.09
N LEU A 132 -8.68 21.83 5.86
CA LEU A 132 -8.44 21.12 7.11
C LEU A 132 -9.61 21.38 8.10
N PRO A 133 -9.96 20.39 8.94
CA PRO A 133 -9.25 19.13 9.18
C PRO A 133 -9.66 17.97 8.27
N ASP A 134 -10.62 18.15 7.37
CA ASP A 134 -11.27 17.02 6.68
C ASP A 134 -10.72 16.79 5.27
N CYS A 135 -10.18 17.83 4.63
CA CYS A 135 -9.55 17.72 3.32
C CYS A 135 -8.20 18.45 3.30
N PHE A 136 -7.20 17.83 2.68
CA PHE A 136 -5.92 18.48 2.41
C PHE A 136 -5.40 18.09 1.03
N CYS A 137 -5.19 19.08 0.18
CA CYS A 137 -4.57 18.91 -1.13
C CYS A 137 -3.73 20.13 -1.48
N SER A 138 -2.82 19.95 -2.44
CA SER A 138 -2.15 21.04 -3.15
C SER A 138 -1.92 20.64 -4.59
N LYS A 139 -1.58 21.60 -5.45
CA LYS A 139 -1.46 21.37 -6.90
C LYS A 139 -0.44 20.28 -7.24
N ASP A 140 0.66 20.24 -6.51
CA ASP A 140 1.82 19.38 -6.72
C ASP A 140 2.16 18.51 -5.50
N GLY A 141 1.37 18.59 -4.42
CA GLY A 141 1.57 17.80 -3.21
C GLY A 141 2.68 18.31 -2.28
N THR A 142 3.32 19.45 -2.57
CA THR A 142 4.53 19.89 -1.85
C THR A 142 4.26 20.93 -0.75
N HIS A 143 3.06 21.51 -0.72
CA HIS A 143 2.72 22.56 0.22
C HIS A 143 2.61 22.05 1.66
N ILE A 144 3.05 22.87 2.61
CA ILE A 144 3.00 22.56 4.04
C ILE A 144 1.59 22.78 4.58
N PRO A 145 1.02 21.82 5.34
CA PRO A 145 -0.27 21.97 6.02
C PRO A 145 -0.34 23.21 6.90
N GLY A 146 -1.45 23.95 6.81
CA GLY A 146 -1.65 25.19 7.56
C GLY A 146 -0.78 26.37 7.13
N PHE A 147 -0.04 26.24 6.02
CA PHE A 147 0.89 27.27 5.51
C PHE A 147 1.92 27.73 6.56
N LEU A 148 2.36 26.80 7.42
CA LEU A 148 3.39 27.07 8.42
C LEU A 148 4.73 27.38 7.75
N ASP A 149 5.54 28.24 8.40
CA ASP A 149 6.93 28.43 8.00
C ASP A 149 7.71 27.14 8.18
N VAL A 150 8.51 26.75 7.18
CA VAL A 150 9.29 25.50 7.17
C VAL A 150 10.06 25.28 8.47
N ARG A 151 10.67 26.33 9.04
CA ARG A 151 11.49 26.21 10.26
C ARG A 151 10.67 25.91 11.50
N SER A 152 9.38 26.19 11.44
CA SER A 152 8.42 25.93 12.51
C SER A 152 7.74 24.56 12.41
N VAL A 153 7.92 23.83 11.31
CA VAL A 153 7.30 22.50 11.11
C VAL A 153 8.14 21.41 11.78
N PRO A 154 7.58 20.48 12.57
CA PRO A 154 8.35 19.35 13.04
C PRO A 154 8.69 18.40 11.89
N GLN A 155 9.90 17.86 11.90
CA GLN A 155 10.22 16.75 11.00
C GLN A 155 9.69 15.46 11.60
N MET A 156 8.59 14.97 11.02
CA MET A 156 8.07 13.64 11.32
C MET A 156 8.90 12.57 10.61
N ILE A 157 9.23 11.50 11.31
CA ILE A 157 9.78 10.26 10.76
C ILE A 157 8.77 9.15 10.99
N LEU A 158 8.34 8.49 9.92
CA LEU A 158 7.37 7.40 9.97
C LEU A 158 8.10 6.08 9.82
N LEU A 159 8.34 5.40 10.94
CA LEU A 159 8.91 4.05 10.93
C LEU A 159 7.78 3.04 10.74
N THR A 160 7.83 2.27 9.66
CA THR A 160 6.85 1.21 9.43
C THR A 160 7.50 -0.15 9.24
N PHE A 161 6.80 -1.18 9.70
CA PHE A 161 7.20 -2.56 9.53
C PHE A 161 6.08 -3.34 8.86
N ASP A 162 6.43 -3.98 7.75
CA ASP A 162 5.57 -4.84 6.96
C ASP A 162 5.94 -6.30 7.25
N GLY A 163 4.93 -7.17 7.20
CA GLY A 163 5.07 -8.60 7.41
C GLY A 163 4.70 -9.09 8.82
N PRO A 164 4.71 -10.42 9.03
CA PRO A 164 4.20 -11.01 10.26
C PRO A 164 5.06 -10.67 11.47
N VAL A 165 4.42 -10.36 12.60
CA VAL A 165 5.10 -10.21 13.90
C VAL A 165 5.16 -11.58 14.57
N ASN A 166 6.36 -12.13 14.77
CA ASN A 166 6.54 -13.49 15.29
C ASN A 166 7.85 -13.64 16.07
N PHE A 167 8.23 -14.88 16.40
CA PHE A 167 9.41 -15.15 17.20
C PHE A 167 10.73 -14.76 16.51
N GLU A 168 10.79 -14.69 15.17
CA GLU A 168 12.01 -14.33 14.45
C GLU A 168 12.38 -12.85 14.60
N ASN A 169 11.38 -11.98 14.74
CA ASN A 169 11.57 -10.53 14.79
C ASN A 169 11.21 -9.89 16.14
N TRP A 170 10.68 -10.67 17.09
CA TRP A 170 10.29 -10.15 18.39
C TRP A 170 11.45 -9.51 19.17
N GLU A 171 12.64 -10.11 19.15
CA GLU A 171 13.82 -9.57 19.85
C GLU A 171 14.27 -8.24 19.24
N LEU A 172 14.24 -8.12 17.91
CA LEU A 172 14.52 -6.87 17.21
C LEU A 172 13.59 -5.75 17.70
N PHE A 173 12.29 -5.99 17.75
CA PHE A 173 11.33 -4.97 18.16
C PHE A 173 11.42 -4.67 19.66
N SER A 174 11.35 -5.70 20.51
CA SER A 174 11.18 -5.54 21.96
C SER A 174 12.47 -5.14 22.68
N GLN A 175 13.63 -5.62 22.22
CA GLN A 175 14.90 -5.44 22.93
C GLN A 175 15.86 -4.50 22.21
N THR A 176 15.77 -4.39 20.89
CA THR A 176 16.74 -3.62 20.10
C THR A 176 16.20 -2.25 19.69
N LEU A 177 15.11 -2.18 18.93
CA LEU A 177 14.61 -0.93 18.34
C LEU A 177 13.84 -0.09 19.35
N PHE A 178 12.84 -0.67 20.02
CA PHE A 178 11.90 0.03 20.90
C PHE A 178 12.21 -0.13 22.38
N LYS A 179 13.49 -0.40 22.71
CA LYS A 179 13.98 -0.33 24.08
C LYS A 179 13.67 1.06 24.65
N GLY A 180 13.21 1.14 25.90
CA GLY A 180 12.66 2.36 26.53
C GLY A 180 13.61 3.56 26.69
N ASN A 181 14.81 3.51 26.10
CA ASN A 181 15.82 4.56 26.06
C ASN A 181 15.70 5.50 24.83
N ARG A 182 14.97 5.11 23.79
CA ARG A 182 14.73 5.98 22.62
C ARG A 182 13.47 6.80 22.81
N ARG A 183 13.63 8.13 22.86
CA ARG A 183 12.57 9.08 23.18
C ARG A 183 12.61 10.25 22.22
N ASN A 184 11.42 10.73 21.85
CA ASN A 184 11.21 11.99 21.16
C ASN A 184 11.52 13.19 22.07
N PRO A 185 11.62 14.41 21.52
CA PRO A 185 11.91 15.63 22.31
C PRO A 185 10.90 15.90 23.44
N ASN A 186 9.66 15.41 23.32
CA ASN A 186 8.65 15.46 24.39
C ASN A 186 8.83 14.39 25.49
N ASN A 187 9.99 13.71 25.51
CA ASN A 187 10.34 12.63 26.43
C ASN A 187 9.47 11.37 26.31
N CYS A 188 8.67 11.25 25.26
CA CYS A 188 7.87 10.05 24.99
C CYS A 188 8.66 9.01 24.19
N PRO A 189 8.46 7.70 24.43
CA PRO A 189 9.09 6.67 23.61
C PRO A 189 8.75 6.84 22.14
N ILE A 190 9.72 6.62 21.26
CA ILE A 190 9.49 6.63 19.80
C ILE A 190 8.41 5.62 19.42
N LYS A 191 7.57 5.96 18.45
CA LYS A 191 6.49 5.09 17.95
C LYS A 191 6.74 4.67 16.51
N ALA A 192 6.04 3.62 16.11
CA ALA A 192 6.10 3.01 14.78
C ALA A 192 4.74 2.42 14.44
N THR A 193 4.54 2.16 13.15
CA THR A 193 3.33 1.57 12.57
C THR A 193 3.64 0.17 12.06
N PHE A 194 2.85 -0.82 12.44
CA PHE A 194 3.00 -2.20 11.98
C PHE A 194 1.85 -2.55 11.04
N PHE A 195 2.15 -2.81 9.77
CA PHE A 195 1.21 -3.34 8.80
C PHE A 195 1.24 -4.87 8.91
N VAL A 196 0.26 -5.44 9.60
CA VAL A 196 0.30 -6.83 10.05
C VAL A 196 -0.55 -7.71 9.13
N PRO A 197 0.04 -8.70 8.45
CA PRO A 197 -0.72 -9.73 7.74
C PRO A 197 -1.18 -10.83 8.72
N HIS A 198 -2.14 -11.64 8.31
CA HIS A 198 -2.60 -12.76 9.16
C HIS A 198 -1.57 -13.90 9.26
N SER A 199 -1.10 -14.38 8.10
CA SER A 199 -0.29 -15.60 8.02
C SER A 199 1.01 -15.49 8.83
N TYR A 200 1.27 -16.49 9.70
CA TYR A 200 2.46 -16.60 10.57
C TYR A 200 2.59 -15.53 11.67
N THR A 201 1.54 -14.73 11.91
CA THR A 201 1.53 -13.72 12.97
C THR A 201 1.25 -14.33 14.34
N ASN A 202 2.03 -13.90 15.34
CA ASN A 202 1.77 -14.14 16.75
C ASN A 202 0.98 -12.96 17.33
N TYR A 203 -0.32 -13.18 17.56
CA TYR A 203 -1.23 -12.13 18.02
C TYR A 203 -0.97 -11.69 19.47
N GLN A 204 -0.30 -12.50 20.31
CA GLN A 204 0.19 -12.03 21.62
C GLN A 204 1.23 -10.91 21.43
N TYR A 205 2.14 -11.05 20.48
CA TYR A 205 3.18 -10.05 20.23
C TYR A 205 2.60 -8.77 19.60
N VAL A 206 1.64 -8.92 18.69
CA VAL A 206 0.86 -7.77 18.16
C VAL A 206 0.17 -7.03 19.30
N GLN A 207 -0.50 -7.74 20.22
CA GLN A 207 -1.14 -7.14 21.39
C GLN A 207 -0.13 -6.41 22.29
N LYS A 208 1.08 -6.96 22.49
CA LYS A 208 2.15 -6.28 23.24
C LYS A 208 2.63 -5.00 22.57
N LEU A 209 2.78 -4.99 21.24
CA LEU A 209 3.13 -3.78 20.48
C LEU A 209 2.04 -2.70 20.63
N TRP A 210 0.77 -3.09 20.49
CA TRP A 210 -0.36 -2.20 20.67
C TRP A 210 -0.46 -1.64 22.10
N ASN A 211 -0.27 -2.47 23.13
CA ASN A 211 -0.24 -2.04 24.53
C ASN A 211 0.90 -1.06 24.81
N ASN A 212 2.03 -1.18 24.09
CA ASN A 212 3.16 -0.26 24.17
C ASN A 212 2.93 1.05 23.37
N GLY A 213 1.75 1.20 22.74
CA GLY A 213 1.34 2.41 22.01
C GLY A 213 1.89 2.51 20.59
N HIS A 214 2.36 1.40 20.00
CA HIS A 214 2.59 1.35 18.56
C HIS A 214 1.26 1.24 17.82
N GLU A 215 1.22 1.73 16.60
CA GLU A 215 0.05 1.61 15.74
C GLU A 215 0.03 0.24 15.07
N ILE A 216 -1.14 -0.39 15.05
CA ILE A 216 -1.38 -1.65 14.33
C ILE A 216 -2.33 -1.36 13.19
N ALA A 217 -1.85 -1.62 11.98
CA ALA A 217 -2.55 -1.43 10.72
C ALA A 217 -2.63 -2.77 9.96
N VAL A 218 -3.47 -2.82 8.94
CA VAL A 218 -3.80 -4.05 8.22
C VAL A 218 -2.86 -4.29 7.02
N GLN A 219 -2.43 -5.54 6.81
CA GLN A 219 -1.75 -6.00 5.58
C GLN A 219 -2.33 -7.31 5.06
N SER A 220 -3.64 -7.36 4.79
CA SER A 220 -4.38 -8.52 4.26
C SER A 220 -4.37 -9.80 5.12
N VAL A 221 -5.23 -10.76 4.79
CA VAL A 221 -5.23 -12.10 5.40
C VAL A 221 -4.20 -12.98 4.67
N THR A 222 -4.27 -13.04 3.34
CA THR A 222 -3.57 -14.09 2.59
C THR A 222 -2.25 -13.65 1.98
N GLN A 223 -2.07 -12.34 1.74
CA GLN A 223 -0.99 -11.82 0.89
C GLN A 223 -0.95 -12.52 -0.47
N ARG A 224 -2.13 -12.66 -1.11
CA ARG A 224 -2.35 -13.43 -2.33
C ARG A 224 -1.35 -13.11 -3.45
N SER A 225 -0.84 -14.16 -4.06
CA SER A 225 -0.16 -14.13 -5.36
C SER A 225 -1.11 -14.59 -6.48
N PRO A 226 -0.87 -14.19 -7.73
CA PRO A 226 0.15 -13.25 -8.19
C PRO A 226 -0.17 -11.79 -7.81
N GLU A 227 0.85 -10.94 -7.75
CA GLU A 227 0.73 -9.53 -7.33
C GLU A 227 -0.30 -8.72 -8.13
N ILE A 228 -0.45 -9.02 -9.43
CA ILE A 228 -1.38 -8.34 -10.35
C ILE A 228 -2.84 -8.55 -9.95
N TRP A 229 -3.15 -9.61 -9.19
CA TRP A 229 -4.50 -9.87 -8.73
C TRP A 229 -5.05 -8.70 -7.90
N TRP A 230 -4.21 -8.10 -7.04
CA TRP A 230 -4.58 -6.95 -6.23
C TRP A 230 -4.99 -5.74 -7.06
N SER A 231 -4.28 -5.45 -8.16
CA SER A 231 -4.51 -4.23 -8.94
C SER A 231 -5.57 -4.37 -10.05
N LYS A 232 -5.84 -5.59 -10.52
CA LYS A 232 -6.71 -5.82 -11.69
C LYS A 232 -7.88 -6.77 -11.47
N ASN A 233 -7.77 -7.75 -10.57
CA ASN A 233 -8.75 -8.84 -10.48
C ASN A 233 -9.57 -8.83 -9.19
N ALA A 234 -9.02 -8.31 -8.09
CA ALA A 234 -9.71 -8.28 -6.80
C ALA A 234 -11.03 -7.52 -6.92
N THR A 235 -12.13 -8.16 -6.51
CA THR A 235 -13.44 -7.52 -6.38
C THR A 235 -13.53 -6.73 -5.07
N ILE A 236 -14.60 -5.95 -4.89
CA ILE A 236 -14.83 -5.23 -3.63
C ILE A 236 -14.99 -6.23 -2.46
N GLU A 237 -15.64 -7.37 -2.69
CA GLU A 237 -15.78 -8.45 -1.72
C GLU A 237 -14.43 -9.07 -1.37
N ASP A 238 -13.55 -9.27 -2.35
CA ASP A 238 -12.19 -9.75 -2.09
C ASP A 238 -11.41 -8.75 -1.23
N TRP A 239 -11.53 -7.44 -1.52
CA TRP A 239 -10.93 -6.38 -0.70
C TRP A 239 -11.46 -6.37 0.73
N PHE A 240 -12.77 -6.57 0.90
CA PHE A 240 -13.40 -6.71 2.22
C PHE A 240 -12.87 -7.92 2.97
N ASP A 241 -12.92 -9.09 2.34
CA ASP A 241 -12.47 -10.38 2.88
C ASP A 241 -10.99 -10.34 3.32
N GLU A 242 -10.14 -9.62 2.56
CA GLU A 242 -8.72 -9.48 2.86
C GLU A 242 -8.42 -8.41 3.92
N MET A 243 -8.99 -7.21 3.80
CA MET A 243 -8.60 -6.08 4.65
C MET A 243 -9.47 -5.99 5.90
N VAL A 244 -10.79 -6.02 5.75
CA VAL A 244 -11.72 -6.00 6.89
C VAL A 244 -11.65 -7.33 7.65
N GLY A 245 -11.52 -8.45 6.92
CA GLY A 245 -11.25 -9.75 7.54
C GLY A 245 -10.02 -9.71 8.45
N GLN A 246 -8.91 -9.13 8.01
CA GLN A 246 -7.72 -9.00 8.87
C GLN A 246 -7.93 -8.02 10.04
N ALA A 247 -8.70 -6.95 9.86
CA ALA A 247 -9.08 -6.07 10.97
C ALA A 247 -9.88 -6.85 12.05
N ASN A 248 -10.82 -7.70 11.64
CA ASN A 248 -11.58 -8.58 12.53
C ASN A 248 -10.67 -9.56 13.28
N ILE A 249 -9.70 -10.19 12.59
CA ILE A 249 -8.75 -11.12 13.23
C ILE A 249 -7.86 -10.38 14.25
N LEU A 250 -7.35 -9.21 13.90
CA LEU A 250 -6.55 -8.36 14.81
C LEU A 250 -7.35 -7.95 16.04
N ASN A 251 -8.60 -7.51 15.84
CA ASN A 251 -9.48 -7.16 16.94
C ASN A 251 -9.76 -8.35 17.85
N ARG A 252 -10.15 -9.50 17.27
CA ARG A 252 -10.50 -10.69 18.04
C ARG A 252 -9.30 -11.24 18.81
N PHE A 253 -8.18 -11.45 18.15
CA PHE A 253 -7.09 -12.27 18.69
C PHE A 253 -5.91 -11.48 19.26
N ALA A 254 -5.78 -10.20 18.93
CA ALA A 254 -4.82 -9.29 19.58
C ALA A 254 -5.50 -8.23 20.46
N SER A 255 -6.84 -8.24 20.59
CA SER A 255 -7.62 -7.23 21.36
C SER A 255 -7.40 -5.79 20.89
N VAL A 256 -6.89 -5.58 19.68
CA VAL A 256 -6.71 -4.24 19.13
C VAL A 256 -8.09 -3.66 18.89
N ARG A 257 -8.40 -2.53 19.53
CA ARG A 257 -9.69 -1.85 19.36
C ARG A 257 -9.98 -1.56 17.89
N MET A 258 -11.18 -1.91 17.43
CA MET A 258 -11.56 -1.76 16.02
C MET A 258 -11.46 -0.30 15.59
N GLU A 259 -11.84 0.63 16.47
CA GLU A 259 -11.73 2.07 16.26
C GLU A 259 -10.29 2.62 16.22
N GLU A 260 -9.29 1.79 16.48
CA GLU A 260 -7.87 2.15 16.32
C GLU A 260 -7.21 1.46 15.11
N ILE A 261 -7.88 0.49 14.47
CA ILE A 261 -7.42 -0.12 13.22
C ILE A 261 -7.85 0.80 12.07
N ARG A 262 -7.05 1.83 11.80
CA ARG A 262 -7.40 2.92 10.87
C ARG A 262 -6.62 2.93 9.57
N GLY A 263 -5.52 2.19 9.53
CA GLY A 263 -4.62 2.15 8.38
C GLY A 263 -4.60 0.81 7.68
N MET A 264 -4.30 0.86 6.40
CA MET A 264 -3.91 -0.33 5.64
C MET A 264 -2.74 -0.05 4.70
N ARG A 265 -2.07 -1.13 4.32
CA ARG A 265 -1.10 -1.16 3.23
C ARG A 265 -1.31 -2.43 2.43
N VAL A 266 -1.40 -2.29 1.13
CA VAL A 266 -1.65 -3.41 0.22
C VAL A 266 -0.38 -4.25 0.06
N PRO A 267 -0.47 -5.59 0.05
CA PRO A 267 0.64 -6.46 -0.31
C PRO A 267 1.32 -6.04 -1.61
N PHE A 268 2.65 -6.09 -1.62
CA PHE A 268 3.49 -5.73 -2.77
C PHE A 268 3.33 -4.28 -3.26
N LEU A 269 2.65 -3.42 -2.50
CA LEU A 269 2.28 -2.05 -2.89
C LEU A 269 1.48 -2.00 -4.21
N ARG A 270 0.61 -3.00 -4.44
CA ARG A 270 -0.20 -3.13 -5.66
C ARG A 270 -1.56 -2.45 -5.50
N VAL A 271 -1.64 -1.18 -5.84
CA VAL A 271 -2.83 -0.36 -5.64
C VAL A 271 -4.02 -0.91 -6.44
N GLY A 272 -5.17 -1.03 -5.77
CA GLY A 272 -6.37 -1.75 -6.19
C GLY A 272 -7.44 -0.93 -6.89
N TRP A 273 -7.06 0.11 -7.62
CA TRP A 273 -7.98 1.02 -8.31
C TRP A 273 -9.08 1.56 -7.39
N ASN A 274 -10.18 2.03 -7.95
CA ASN A 274 -11.33 2.55 -7.23
C ASN A 274 -11.89 1.57 -6.18
N ARG A 275 -11.87 0.26 -6.46
CA ARG A 275 -12.42 -0.77 -5.56
C ARG A 275 -11.76 -0.79 -4.19
N GLN A 276 -10.44 -0.64 -4.12
CA GLN A 276 -9.71 -0.54 -2.84
C GLN A 276 -10.25 0.61 -1.99
N PHE A 277 -10.31 1.81 -2.56
CA PHE A 277 -10.64 3.02 -1.80
C PHE A 277 -12.14 3.13 -1.51
N LEU A 278 -12.98 2.55 -2.36
CA LEU A 278 -14.41 2.36 -2.08
C LEU A 278 -14.60 1.48 -0.85
N MET A 279 -13.96 0.30 -0.81
CA MET A 279 -13.95 -0.56 0.38
C MET A 279 -13.45 0.20 1.61
N MET A 280 -12.33 0.92 1.49
CA MET A 280 -11.80 1.69 2.62
C MET A 280 -12.80 2.68 3.21
N LYS A 281 -13.50 3.41 2.33
CA LYS A 281 -14.50 4.41 2.71
C LYS A 281 -15.71 3.76 3.39
N GLU A 282 -16.27 2.70 2.81
CA GLU A 282 -17.45 2.01 3.35
C GLU A 282 -17.18 1.36 4.71
N PHE A 283 -15.97 0.84 4.93
CA PHE A 283 -15.62 0.10 6.15
C PHE A 283 -14.82 0.92 7.17
N GLY A 284 -14.67 2.23 6.96
CA GLY A 284 -14.19 3.17 7.97
C GLY A 284 -12.67 3.20 8.20
N PHE A 285 -11.89 2.75 7.21
CA PHE A 285 -10.46 3.03 7.17
C PHE A 285 -10.24 4.54 6.96
N VAL A 286 -9.20 5.08 7.57
CA VAL A 286 -8.88 6.52 7.52
C VAL A 286 -7.78 6.80 6.52
N TYR A 287 -6.86 5.84 6.32
CA TYR A 287 -5.75 6.05 5.42
C TYR A 287 -5.25 4.79 4.72
N ASP A 288 -4.77 4.98 3.50
CA ASP A 288 -3.88 4.06 2.79
C ASP A 288 -2.43 4.57 2.87
N SER A 289 -1.49 3.64 2.76
CA SER A 289 -0.08 3.96 2.59
C SER A 289 0.52 2.97 1.61
N SER A 290 -0.04 2.91 0.40
CA SER A 290 0.39 1.98 -0.63
C SER A 290 0.86 2.69 -1.91
N MET A 291 0.53 3.97 -2.06
CA MET A 291 0.80 4.70 -3.31
C MET A 291 2.21 5.27 -3.30
N VAL A 292 3.00 4.88 -4.30
CA VAL A 292 4.36 5.37 -4.48
C VAL A 292 4.33 6.61 -5.38
N ALA A 293 4.86 7.72 -4.86
CA ALA A 293 5.12 8.90 -5.67
C ALA A 293 6.44 8.73 -6.43
N PRO A 294 6.54 9.25 -7.68
CA PRO A 294 7.84 9.40 -8.33
C PRO A 294 8.77 10.22 -7.44
N PHE A 295 10.06 9.93 -7.53
CA PHE A 295 11.07 10.73 -6.88
C PHE A 295 10.91 12.21 -7.19
N SER A 296 10.92 13.03 -6.12
CA SER A 296 10.72 14.47 -6.19
C SER A 296 11.54 15.16 -5.09
N ASN A 297 11.93 16.40 -5.37
CA ASN A 297 12.56 17.29 -4.41
C ASN A 297 11.99 18.71 -4.61
N PRO A 298 11.18 19.23 -3.68
CA PRO A 298 10.83 18.65 -2.38
C PRO A 298 9.94 17.39 -2.48
N PRO A 299 9.95 16.52 -1.45
CA PRO A 299 9.06 15.36 -1.34
C PRO A 299 7.60 15.77 -1.09
N LEU A 300 6.66 14.86 -1.31
CA LEU A 300 5.24 15.10 -1.17
C LEU A 300 4.75 14.93 0.27
N TRP A 301 3.85 15.82 0.70
CA TRP A 301 3.06 15.65 1.91
C TRP A 301 1.91 14.66 1.70
N PRO A 302 1.42 13.99 2.75
CA PRO A 302 0.16 13.24 2.69
C PRO A 302 -0.98 14.14 2.21
N TYR A 303 -1.94 13.57 1.52
CA TYR A 303 -3.08 14.29 0.94
C TYR A 303 -4.36 13.46 1.09
N THR A 304 -5.52 14.10 0.96
CA THR A 304 -6.79 13.38 0.89
C THR A 304 -7.22 13.14 -0.54
N LEU A 305 -7.99 12.08 -0.74
CA LEU A 305 -8.50 11.66 -2.05
C LEU A 305 -9.84 12.33 -2.42
N ASP A 306 -10.17 13.47 -1.82
CA ASP A 306 -11.27 14.33 -2.25
C ASP A 306 -11.08 14.82 -3.70
N TYR A 307 -9.81 15.02 -4.09
CA TYR A 307 -9.40 15.53 -5.40
C TYR A 307 -8.36 14.62 -6.05
N LYS A 308 -8.08 14.88 -7.33
CA LYS A 308 -7.06 14.18 -8.12
C LYS A 308 -5.71 14.17 -7.40
N MET A 309 -5.05 13.02 -7.44
CA MET A 309 -3.70 12.83 -6.90
C MET A 309 -2.73 13.88 -7.47
N PRO A 310 -1.81 14.42 -6.63
CA PRO A 310 -0.84 15.42 -7.06
C PRO A 310 0.38 14.85 -7.80
N HIS A 311 0.38 13.57 -8.14
CA HIS A 311 1.47 12.91 -8.83
C HIS A 311 0.96 11.83 -9.79
N THR A 312 1.82 11.38 -10.70
CA THR A 312 1.51 10.28 -11.61
C THR A 312 1.47 8.94 -10.88
N CYS A 313 0.63 8.03 -11.35
CA CYS A 313 0.61 6.65 -10.87
C CYS A 313 1.93 5.94 -11.26
N THR A 314 2.78 5.64 -10.27
CA THR A 314 4.13 5.14 -10.51
C THR A 314 4.23 3.64 -10.23
N GLY A 315 4.77 2.89 -11.18
CA GLY A 315 5.05 1.46 -11.06
C GLY A 315 4.48 0.66 -12.23
N MET A 316 5.08 -0.48 -12.54
CA MET A 316 4.62 -1.32 -13.65
C MET A 316 3.23 -1.88 -13.36
N GLN A 317 2.27 -1.66 -14.26
CA GLN A 317 0.89 -2.15 -14.15
C GLN A 317 0.18 -1.77 -12.84
N GLN A 318 0.50 -0.59 -12.30
CA GLN A 318 -0.23 -0.02 -11.17
C GLN A 318 -1.59 0.52 -11.62
N ASN A 319 -2.57 0.47 -10.71
CA ASN A 319 -3.93 0.92 -10.99
C ASN A 319 -4.36 1.86 -9.85
N CYS A 320 -3.98 3.13 -9.93
CA CYS A 320 -4.30 4.13 -8.91
C CYS A 320 -5.77 4.57 -8.95
N PRO A 321 -6.34 5.11 -7.86
CA PRO A 321 -7.72 5.58 -7.85
C PRO A 321 -7.88 6.77 -8.81
N SER A 322 -8.96 6.77 -9.57
CA SER A 322 -9.33 7.86 -10.49
C SER A 322 -10.43 8.75 -9.90
N ARG A 323 -11.31 8.20 -9.05
CA ARG A 323 -12.47 8.87 -8.46
C ARG A 323 -12.18 9.51 -7.10
N SER A 324 -13.13 10.34 -6.62
CA SER A 324 -13.03 11.03 -5.33
C SER A 324 -13.49 10.16 -4.15
N TYR A 325 -12.63 10.03 -3.14
CA TYR A 325 -12.89 9.38 -1.85
C TYR A 325 -12.72 10.38 -0.71
N SER A 326 -13.75 11.18 -0.47
CA SER A 326 -13.71 12.29 0.48
C SER A 326 -13.28 11.87 1.89
N GLY A 327 -12.33 12.61 2.47
CA GLY A 327 -11.82 12.37 3.82
C GLY A 327 -10.86 11.18 3.98
N LEU A 328 -10.64 10.39 2.92
CA LEU A 328 -9.68 9.29 2.94
C LEU A 328 -8.28 9.83 2.67
N TRP A 329 -7.33 9.53 3.57
CA TRP A 329 -5.96 10.00 3.47
C TRP A 329 -5.06 9.02 2.72
N GLU A 330 -4.16 9.54 1.91
CA GLU A 330 -3.01 8.79 1.39
C GLU A 330 -1.74 9.27 2.08
N LEU A 331 -1.11 8.41 2.89
CA LEU A 331 0.27 8.62 3.32
C LEU A 331 1.21 8.09 2.25
N VAL A 332 1.36 8.94 1.23
CA VAL A 332 2.17 8.69 0.05
C VAL A 332 3.59 8.24 0.39
N ILE A 333 4.04 7.20 -0.30
CA ILE A 333 5.39 6.66 -0.19
C ILE A 333 6.30 7.47 -1.11
N ASN A 334 7.08 8.38 -0.51
CA ASN A 334 8.13 9.11 -1.20
C ASN A 334 9.36 8.20 -1.40
N GLN A 335 9.82 8.06 -2.66
CA GLN A 335 11.00 7.25 -2.94
C GLN A 335 12.27 7.80 -2.26
N LEU A 336 13.10 6.87 -1.79
CA LEU A 336 14.47 7.14 -1.36
C LEU A 336 15.39 7.18 -2.58
N GLU A 337 16.46 7.95 -2.49
CA GLU A 337 17.51 8.08 -3.51
C GLU A 337 18.83 7.56 -2.96
N TYR A 338 19.53 6.80 -3.80
CA TYR A 338 20.90 6.35 -3.57
C TYR A 338 21.65 6.29 -4.90
N GLY A 339 22.58 7.23 -5.11
CA GLY A 339 23.24 7.40 -6.41
C GLY A 339 22.20 7.67 -7.49
N ASP A 340 22.23 6.90 -8.58
CA ASP A 340 21.28 7.00 -9.69
C ASP A 340 20.01 6.13 -9.50
N TYR A 341 19.88 5.47 -8.35
CA TYR A 341 18.77 4.56 -8.05
C TYR A 341 17.77 5.19 -7.10
N THR A 342 16.49 4.87 -7.31
CA THR A 342 15.40 5.20 -6.40
C THR A 342 14.66 3.95 -5.95
N CYS A 343 14.16 3.96 -4.71
CA CYS A 343 13.49 2.81 -4.11
C CYS A 343 12.36 3.27 -3.18
N SER A 344 11.25 2.54 -3.17
CA SER A 344 10.10 2.81 -2.29
C SER A 344 10.31 2.25 -0.89
N MET A 345 10.54 0.94 -0.80
CA MET A 345 10.90 0.22 0.42
C MET A 345 12.43 0.14 0.54
N ILE A 346 12.96 0.16 1.76
CA ILE A 346 14.42 0.20 2.00
C ILE A 346 15.10 -1.09 1.55
N ASP A 347 14.41 -2.22 1.67
CA ASP A 347 14.87 -3.52 1.20
C ASP A 347 14.85 -3.68 -0.33
N ASN A 348 14.16 -2.78 -1.05
CA ASN A 348 14.19 -2.71 -2.52
C ASN A 348 15.33 -1.82 -3.05
N CYS A 349 16.04 -1.11 -2.18
CA CYS A 349 17.24 -0.38 -2.57
C CYS A 349 18.37 -1.38 -2.95
N PRO A 350 19.39 -0.96 -3.72
CA PRO A 350 20.42 -1.87 -4.23
C PRO A 350 21.04 -2.80 -3.18
N VAL A 351 21.28 -4.07 -3.56
CA VAL A 351 21.66 -5.14 -2.61
C VAL A 351 23.12 -5.08 -2.13
N TYR A 352 23.97 -4.31 -2.83
CA TYR A 352 25.43 -4.25 -2.62
C TYR A 352 25.88 -3.13 -1.66
N LEU A 353 24.99 -2.62 -0.81
CA LEU A 353 25.34 -1.58 0.16
C LEU A 353 26.03 -2.19 1.38
N ASN A 354 27.06 -1.52 1.89
CA ASN A 354 27.63 -1.81 3.21
C ASN A 354 26.98 -0.90 4.28
N GLY A 355 27.31 -1.11 5.56
CA GLY A 355 26.75 -0.29 6.65
C GLY A 355 26.96 1.22 6.51
N ASP A 356 28.11 1.68 6.03
CA ASP A 356 28.38 3.11 5.85
C ASP A 356 27.54 3.71 4.72
N ASP A 357 27.34 2.97 3.63
CA ASP A 357 26.48 3.37 2.52
C ASP A 357 25.02 3.51 2.97
N ILE A 358 24.54 2.57 3.79
CA ILE A 358 23.20 2.65 4.41
C ILE A 358 23.07 3.90 5.28
N TYR A 359 24.05 4.16 6.14
CA TYR A 359 24.02 5.36 6.99
C TYR A 359 24.01 6.66 6.15
N ARG A 360 24.81 6.72 5.08
CA ARG A 360 24.85 7.85 4.15
C ARG A 360 23.53 8.01 3.41
N MET A 361 22.95 6.93 2.92
CA MET A 361 21.64 6.92 2.26
C MET A 361 20.56 7.48 3.20
N LEU A 362 20.44 6.94 4.43
CA LEU A 362 19.46 7.40 5.41
C LEU A 362 19.64 8.89 5.74
N THR A 363 20.90 9.32 5.94
CA THR A 363 21.22 10.71 6.25
C THR A 363 20.93 11.66 5.08
N HIS A 364 21.24 11.26 3.85
CA HIS A 364 20.97 12.03 2.64
C HIS A 364 19.45 12.25 2.46
N ASN A 365 18.68 11.18 2.53
CA ASN A 365 17.23 11.24 2.39
C ASN A 365 16.57 12.00 3.56
N PHE A 366 17.05 11.83 4.80
CA PHE A 366 16.60 12.66 5.92
C PHE A 366 16.83 14.16 5.65
N LYS A 367 18.02 14.54 5.18
CA LYS A 367 18.34 15.94 4.85
C LYS A 367 17.46 16.47 3.72
N ARG A 368 17.14 15.65 2.72
CA ARG A 368 16.21 16.04 1.65
C ARG A 368 14.88 16.50 2.22
N HIS A 369 14.32 15.77 3.17
CA HIS A 369 13.06 16.17 3.83
C HIS A 369 13.28 17.36 4.78
N TYR A 370 14.27 17.27 5.67
CA TYR A 370 14.49 18.22 6.76
C TYR A 370 14.87 19.63 6.31
N LEU A 371 15.62 19.74 5.19
CA LEU A 371 16.11 21.00 4.64
C LEU A 371 15.21 21.59 3.54
N SER A 372 14.17 20.86 3.10
CA SER A 372 13.23 21.34 2.07
C SER A 372 11.87 21.73 2.69
N ASN A 373 10.81 20.97 2.47
CA ASN A 373 9.45 21.27 2.95
C ASN A 373 9.04 20.50 4.20
N ARG A 374 9.93 19.69 4.79
CA ARG A 374 9.68 18.86 5.99
C ARG A 374 8.52 17.87 5.87
N ALA A 375 8.17 17.45 4.65
CA ALA A 375 7.22 16.35 4.49
C ALA A 375 7.67 15.11 5.29
N PRO A 376 6.73 14.30 5.82
CA PRO A 376 7.07 13.15 6.65
C PRO A 376 8.10 12.24 5.97
N PHE A 377 9.19 11.94 6.69
CA PHE A 377 10.24 11.07 6.18
C PHE A 377 9.87 9.62 6.48
N GLY A 378 9.38 8.92 5.46
CA GLY A 378 8.99 7.51 5.57
C GLY A 378 10.17 6.56 5.49
N LEU A 379 10.23 5.62 6.43
CA LEU A 379 11.19 4.53 6.46
C LEU A 379 10.43 3.21 6.60
N TYR A 380 10.29 2.51 5.48
CA TYR A 380 9.43 1.35 5.33
C TYR A 380 10.28 0.08 5.22
N PHE A 381 10.08 -0.87 6.12
CA PHE A 381 10.95 -2.05 6.26
C PHE A 381 10.18 -3.37 6.30
N HIS A 382 10.79 -4.42 5.75
CA HIS A 382 10.58 -5.78 6.24
C HIS A 382 11.61 -6.11 7.34
N ALA A 383 11.18 -6.79 8.41
CA ALA A 383 12.06 -7.12 9.54
C ALA A 383 13.32 -7.92 9.12
N LEU A 384 13.24 -8.71 8.05
CA LEU A 384 14.35 -9.50 7.53
C LEU A 384 15.55 -8.61 7.09
N TRP A 385 15.31 -7.36 6.71
CA TRP A 385 16.39 -6.44 6.32
C TRP A 385 17.42 -6.24 7.44
N PHE A 386 16.97 -6.29 8.70
CA PHE A 386 17.82 -6.17 9.88
C PHE A 386 18.61 -7.43 10.24
N LYS A 387 18.42 -8.56 9.53
CA LYS A 387 19.28 -9.76 9.71
C LYS A 387 20.74 -9.47 9.33
N LYS A 388 20.99 -8.44 8.50
CA LYS A 388 22.35 -7.94 8.25
C LYS A 388 22.78 -7.01 9.38
N THR A 389 23.71 -7.46 10.21
CA THR A 389 24.20 -6.71 11.40
C THR A 389 24.73 -5.31 11.06
N GLU A 390 25.42 -5.14 9.92
CA GLU A 390 25.90 -3.83 9.48
C GLU A 390 24.76 -2.84 9.21
N TYR A 391 23.64 -3.32 8.67
CA TYR A 391 22.47 -2.48 8.36
C TYR A 391 21.76 -2.06 9.63
N LEU A 392 21.61 -2.99 10.58
CA LEU A 392 21.11 -2.69 11.91
C LEU A 392 21.99 -1.64 12.60
N ASN A 393 23.30 -1.83 12.64
CA ASN A 393 24.22 -0.89 13.28
C ASN A 393 24.17 0.50 12.63
N ALA A 394 24.13 0.56 11.29
CA ALA A 394 23.99 1.80 10.55
C ALA A 394 22.68 2.52 10.86
N PHE A 395 21.57 1.77 10.92
CA PHE A 395 20.27 2.32 11.27
C PHE A 395 20.22 2.81 12.72
N LEU A 396 20.77 2.04 13.68
CA LEU A 396 20.84 2.47 15.08
C LEU A 396 21.67 3.75 15.23
N LYS A 397 22.81 3.85 14.53
CA LYS A 397 23.62 5.08 14.47
C LYS A 397 22.83 6.25 13.90
N PHE A 398 22.10 6.04 12.80
CA PHE A 398 21.22 7.04 12.21
C PHE A 398 20.16 7.52 13.21
N LEU A 399 19.48 6.61 13.91
CA LEU A 399 18.49 6.95 14.94
C LEU A 399 19.10 7.82 16.06
N ASP A 400 20.29 7.46 16.53
CA ASP A 400 20.97 8.17 17.61
C ASP A 400 21.42 9.58 17.17
N ASP A 401 21.72 9.78 15.90
CA ASP A 401 22.09 11.09 15.34
C ASP A 401 20.88 12.00 15.11
N VAL A 402 19.80 11.49 14.50
CA VAL A 402 18.60 12.33 14.23
C VAL A 402 17.83 12.67 15.51
N LYS A 403 17.93 11.84 16.55
CA LYS A 403 17.36 12.13 17.88
C LYS A 403 17.98 13.37 18.54
N LYS A 404 19.17 13.80 18.12
CA LYS A 404 19.82 15.02 18.66
C LYS A 404 19.10 16.31 18.26
N PHE A 405 18.24 16.26 17.24
CA PHE A 405 17.49 17.41 16.77
C PHE A 405 16.22 17.61 17.63
N PRO A 406 15.99 18.81 18.18
CA PRO A 406 14.87 19.08 19.09
C PRO A 406 13.50 19.14 18.39
N ASP A 407 13.47 19.16 17.07
CA ASP A 407 12.30 19.27 16.21
C ASP A 407 12.05 18.03 15.34
N VAL A 408 12.71 16.91 15.65
CA VAL A 408 12.51 15.61 14.97
C VAL A 408 11.71 14.66 15.85
N TYR A 409 10.65 14.07 15.29
CA TYR A 409 9.73 13.19 16.01
C TYR A 409 9.47 11.89 15.24
N PHE A 410 9.64 10.77 15.94
CA PHE A 410 9.24 9.45 15.47
C PHE A 410 7.81 9.17 15.93
N VAL A 411 6.88 9.23 14.98
CA VAL A 411 5.44 9.15 15.23
C VAL A 411 4.83 8.04 14.39
N THR A 412 3.65 7.57 14.80
CA THR A 412 2.87 6.66 13.98
C THR A 412 2.22 7.39 12.80
N ASN A 413 1.67 6.63 11.85
CA ASN A 413 0.98 7.17 10.69
C ASN A 413 -0.27 7.96 11.11
N GLN A 414 -1.06 7.42 12.04
CA GLN A 414 -2.21 8.08 12.62
C GLN A 414 -1.80 9.38 13.35
N GLN A 415 -0.72 9.37 14.13
CA GLN A 415 -0.21 10.57 14.79
C GLN A 415 0.22 11.65 13.79
N ALA A 416 0.80 11.26 12.65
CA ALA A 416 1.13 12.18 11.58
C ALA A 416 -0.13 12.80 10.97
N ILE A 417 -1.16 11.99 10.63
CA ILE A 417 -2.46 12.53 10.17
C ILE A 417 -3.08 13.46 11.20
N GLN A 418 -3.04 13.13 12.49
CA GLN A 418 -3.60 14.01 13.53
C GLN A 418 -2.91 15.39 13.54
N TRP A 419 -1.59 15.44 13.33
CA TRP A 419 -0.89 16.71 13.13
C TRP A 419 -1.30 17.38 11.82
N MET A 420 -1.46 16.63 10.72
CA MET A 420 -1.92 17.17 9.43
C MET A 420 -3.29 17.83 9.54
N ARG A 421 -4.22 17.23 10.29
CA ARG A 421 -5.59 17.75 10.51
C ARG A 421 -5.59 19.05 11.30
N HIS A 422 -4.65 19.20 12.23
CA HIS A 422 -4.51 20.37 13.10
C HIS A 422 -3.03 20.79 13.21
N PRO A 423 -2.47 21.39 12.16
CA PRO A 423 -1.04 21.68 12.09
C PRO A 423 -0.68 22.78 13.08
N ILE A 424 0.29 22.47 13.93
CA ILE A 424 0.85 23.42 14.90
C ILE A 424 2.37 23.44 14.82
N ALA A 425 2.95 24.57 15.16
CA ALA A 425 4.39 24.78 15.15
C ALA A 425 5.11 23.92 16.21
N SER A 426 6.38 23.60 15.97
CA SER A 426 7.23 22.76 16.82
C SER A 426 7.30 23.22 18.28
N ASN A 427 7.27 24.53 18.52
CA ASN A 427 7.27 25.11 19.88
C ASN A 427 5.95 24.88 20.65
N GLN A 428 4.86 24.57 19.94
CA GLN A 428 3.53 24.34 20.51
C GLN A 428 3.15 22.86 20.58
N LEU A 429 4.04 21.94 20.17
CA LEU A 429 3.75 20.50 20.09
C LEU A 429 3.28 19.84 21.40
N HIS A 430 3.57 20.44 22.55
CA HIS A 430 3.04 20.00 23.85
C HIS A 430 1.51 20.03 23.91
N GLN A 431 0.85 20.81 23.04
CA GLN A 431 -0.60 20.94 22.95
C GLN A 431 -1.27 19.78 22.21
N ILE A 432 -0.53 19.04 21.37
CA ILE A 432 -1.08 17.86 20.69
C ILE A 432 -1.17 16.71 21.70
N GLU A 433 -2.40 16.41 22.10
CA GLU A 433 -2.66 15.30 23.02
C GLU A 433 -2.29 13.94 22.42
N SER A 434 -2.47 13.74 21.11
CA SER A 434 -2.19 12.46 20.44
C SER A 434 -0.70 12.07 20.41
N TRP A 435 0.20 13.04 20.60
CA TRP A 435 1.65 12.82 20.66
C TRP A 435 2.15 12.68 22.10
N ASN A 436 1.31 13.00 23.08
CA ASN A 436 1.60 12.79 24.48
C ASN A 436 1.51 11.29 24.81
N CYS A 437 2.51 10.77 25.52
CA CYS A 437 2.59 9.37 25.92
C CYS A 437 1.83 9.09 27.22
N LYS A 438 0.61 9.63 27.34
CA LYS A 438 -0.28 9.25 28.44
C LYS A 438 -0.46 7.73 28.40
N PRO A 439 -0.41 7.02 29.53
CA PRO A 439 -0.61 5.59 29.55
C PRO A 439 -1.96 5.25 28.92
N LYS A 440 -1.93 4.28 28.01
CA LYS A 440 -3.14 3.80 27.38
C LYS A 440 -4.06 3.21 28.45
N LYS A 441 -5.32 3.65 28.47
CA LYS A 441 -6.34 3.10 29.38
C LYS A 441 -6.80 1.76 28.82
N LEU A 442 -6.15 0.69 29.30
CA LEU A 442 -6.44 -0.68 28.90
C LEU A 442 -7.36 -1.35 29.92
N GLU A 443 -8.36 -2.07 29.43
CA GLU A 443 -9.16 -2.97 30.23
C GLU A 443 -8.40 -4.26 30.53
N THR A 444 -8.82 -4.99 31.57
CA THR A 444 -8.16 -6.24 31.99
C THR A 444 -8.06 -7.25 30.85
N HIS A 445 -9.08 -7.33 29.99
CA HIS A 445 -9.14 -8.26 28.87
C HIS A 445 -8.27 -7.84 27.66
N GLU A 446 -7.84 -6.58 27.63
CA GLU A 446 -6.97 -5.97 26.61
C GLU A 446 -5.49 -6.07 26.96
N LEU A 447 -5.18 -6.38 28.23
CA LEU A 447 -3.81 -6.61 28.67
C LEU A 447 -3.25 -7.89 28.03
N ALA A 448 -2.07 -7.75 27.43
CA ALA A 448 -1.34 -8.87 26.86
C ALA A 448 -0.93 -9.84 27.98
N CYS A 449 -1.31 -11.10 27.82
CA CYS A 449 -0.87 -12.19 28.66
C CYS A 449 0.66 -12.35 28.64
N GLN A 450 1.22 -12.93 29.70
CA GLN A 450 2.65 -13.25 29.75
C GLN A 450 2.97 -14.49 28.89
N ILE A 451 2.11 -15.50 28.93
CA ILE A 451 2.23 -16.76 28.19
C ILE A 451 1.03 -16.86 27.26
N ALA A 452 1.27 -17.03 25.95
CA ALA A 452 0.22 -17.23 24.97
C ALA A 452 -0.35 -18.65 25.02
N ASN A 453 -1.62 -18.78 24.66
CA ASN A 453 -2.17 -20.05 24.22
C ASN A 453 -1.55 -20.42 22.87
N ILE A 454 -1.14 -21.69 22.73
CA ILE A 454 -0.57 -22.24 21.51
C ILE A 454 -1.60 -23.19 20.90
N CYS A 455 -2.27 -22.73 19.86
CA CYS A 455 -3.37 -23.45 19.22
C CYS A 455 -2.85 -24.18 17.99
N LYS A 456 -2.93 -25.51 17.98
CA LYS A 456 -2.68 -26.30 16.77
C LYS A 456 -4.00 -26.46 16.01
N LEU A 457 -4.17 -25.71 14.93
CA LEU A 457 -5.44 -25.55 14.23
C LEU A 457 -5.36 -26.13 12.83
N ARG A 458 -6.39 -26.88 12.42
CA ARG A 458 -6.52 -27.36 11.05
C ARG A 458 -7.02 -26.21 10.16
N SER A 459 -6.35 -25.95 9.05
CA SER A 459 -6.88 -25.09 7.99
C SER A 459 -7.53 -25.95 6.91
N ARG A 460 -8.84 -25.75 6.67
CA ARG A 460 -9.56 -26.42 5.57
C ARG A 460 -9.00 -25.99 4.21
N VAL A 461 -8.71 -24.70 4.06
CA VAL A 461 -8.23 -24.10 2.80
C VAL A 461 -6.79 -24.51 2.49
N LEU A 462 -5.89 -24.41 3.47
CA LEU A 462 -4.47 -24.74 3.26
C LEU A 462 -4.18 -26.24 3.39
N GLN A 463 -5.19 -27.05 3.76
CA GLN A 463 -5.09 -28.50 3.96
C GLN A 463 -3.93 -28.94 4.87
N GLN A 464 -3.53 -28.09 5.81
CA GLN A 464 -2.43 -28.33 6.75
C GLN A 464 -2.76 -27.79 8.14
N ASP A 465 -2.02 -28.28 9.13
CA ASP A 465 -2.09 -27.77 10.49
C ASP A 465 -1.23 -26.51 10.59
N ARG A 466 -1.74 -25.51 11.31
CA ARG A 466 -1.07 -24.23 11.58
C ARG A 466 -1.02 -23.99 13.08
N TYR A 467 0.09 -23.42 13.53
CA TYR A 467 0.21 -22.94 14.91
C TYR A 467 -0.26 -21.50 14.98
N PHE A 468 -1.09 -21.21 15.97
CA PHE A 468 -1.69 -19.90 16.19
C PHE A 468 -1.47 -19.49 17.65
N HIS A 469 -0.97 -18.28 17.86
CA HIS A 469 -0.57 -17.78 19.18
C HIS A 469 -1.42 -16.56 19.55
N THR A 470 -2.13 -16.64 20.66
CA THR A 470 -3.00 -15.55 21.16
C THR A 470 -3.15 -15.61 22.68
N CYS A 471 -3.53 -14.50 23.30
CA CYS A 471 -3.97 -14.47 24.69
C CYS A 471 -5.44 -14.87 24.88
N LYS A 472 -6.18 -15.03 23.78
CA LYS A 472 -7.58 -15.47 23.79
C LYS A 472 -7.69 -16.99 23.77
N GLU A 473 -8.89 -17.48 23.98
CA GLU A 473 -9.21 -18.88 23.77
C GLU A 473 -8.91 -19.30 22.32
N CYS A 474 -8.43 -20.53 22.16
CA CYS A 474 -8.14 -21.07 20.84
C CYS A 474 -9.44 -21.18 20.03
N PRO A 475 -9.47 -20.69 18.77
CA PRO A 475 -10.60 -20.91 17.89
C PRO A 475 -10.70 -22.40 17.51
N ALA A 476 -11.85 -22.81 16.97
CA ALA A 476 -12.08 -24.20 16.57
C ALA A 476 -11.27 -24.56 15.31
N GLN A 477 -11.12 -23.60 14.39
CA GLN A 477 -10.33 -23.73 13.16
C GLN A 477 -9.37 -22.57 12.98
N TYR A 478 -8.42 -22.76 12.07
CA TYR A 478 -7.49 -21.69 11.69
C TYR A 478 -8.26 -20.56 11.01
N PRO A 479 -8.26 -19.33 11.56
CA PRO A 479 -8.92 -18.19 10.94
C PRO A 479 -8.45 -17.99 9.49
N TRP A 480 -9.34 -17.61 8.59
CA TRP A 480 -8.99 -17.33 7.19
C TRP A 480 -10.04 -16.42 6.56
N ILE A 481 -9.88 -16.11 5.26
CA ILE A 481 -10.92 -15.43 4.47
C ILE A 481 -12.26 -16.16 4.65
N ARG A 482 -13.34 -15.39 4.89
CA ARG A 482 -14.72 -15.86 5.12
C ARG A 482 -14.89 -16.77 6.34
N ASN A 483 -13.89 -16.89 7.20
CA ASN A 483 -13.96 -17.55 8.51
C ASN A 483 -12.94 -16.89 9.46
N GLU A 484 -13.00 -15.56 9.56
CA GLU A 484 -12.03 -14.74 10.30
C GLU A 484 -12.04 -15.01 11.81
N PHE A 485 -13.09 -15.63 12.33
CA PHE A 485 -13.20 -15.99 13.75
C PHE A 485 -12.84 -17.45 14.03
N GLY A 486 -12.65 -18.28 13.00
CA GLY A 486 -12.29 -19.69 13.12
C GLY A 486 -13.35 -20.52 13.86
N LEU A 487 -14.63 -20.28 13.57
CA LEU A 487 -15.76 -20.89 14.28
C LEU A 487 -16.28 -22.19 13.63
N ASP A 488 -16.15 -22.32 12.31
CA ASP A 488 -16.68 -23.44 11.52
C ASP A 488 -15.98 -24.78 11.76
#